data_AF-A0A2M6W703-F1
#
_entry.id   AF-A0A2M6W703-F1
#
_cell.length_a   1.000
_cell.length_b   1.000
_cell.length_c   1.000
_cell.angle_alpha   90.00
_cell.angle_beta   90.00
_cell.angle_gamma   90.00
#
_symmetry.space_group_name_H-M   'P 1'
#
loop_
_entity.id
_entity.type
_entity.pdbx_description
1 polymer ?
#
loop_
_entity_poly.entity_id
_entity_poly.type
_entity_poly.pdbx_seq_one_letter_code
_entity_poly.pdbx_strand_id
1 'polypeptide(L)'
;MSRRQNWRTILRKGFVLPKIDRDTSFPYLVSLVRKAVQDHLLQSKSIRSYLAYLPKGPGTYCPNSKVSVLQEYISSQNSEIDRSDPVVFAAFMLKIIVPTVDFGHQQVLSAVKMIDDINPAEKTILRTSAIIAQSVNRLWLKWFAAVVLPFQKMTLLERQNLESRAVGYLPKPDYTVFDYDSDTESFSNRKTWAEAFPREIDIICRRLKIFKWSKINSKQGSVFPAYFKALGRAYGCKKINQLKKYWEKVDQLWFKINKESRILPVHNMMYGYEHPFCVSPEFRLEIRVSNENIIFGDIRMAVESCVKSLIDTECLKINNSILALQKIEVGMFECAIQSGAAINSPNGGEMISNSKKEGGKILLAHSMLQSTGIYFAREIRRNCTFRTKKNLQDCFHQNAILYYYLGHEFGHLICGAQDIKLEEAKASAISILANEYMEDTPEKRLSLVAVALGDVLSILNKSALNELTTDDYTRECLMLANTLFRSGVIKLTKRGIRVNLEQARSRAWFEQLEEFVYELLLAYRDNDKVNLERLTKRYCRKIGPVAELIDWINRE
;
A
#
# COMPACT_ATOMS: atom_id res chain seq x y z
N MET A 1 20.54 -19.43 30.44
CA MET A 1 20.55 -17.95 30.53
C MET A 1 19.38 -17.50 31.40
N SER A 2 19.66 -16.82 32.51
CA SER A 2 18.69 -16.36 33.51
C SER A 2 18.09 -14.99 33.13
N ARG A 3 16.84 -14.77 33.59
CA ARG A 3 15.98 -13.57 33.41
C ARG A 3 15.53 -13.31 31.95
N ARG A 4 14.22 -13.42 31.71
CA ARG A 4 13.52 -13.02 30.48
C ARG A 4 14.05 -11.66 29.99
N GLN A 5 14.89 -11.66 28.96
CA GLN A 5 15.33 -10.42 28.33
C GLN A 5 14.10 -9.73 27.77
N ASN A 6 13.86 -8.48 28.18
CA ASN A 6 12.74 -7.70 27.68
C ASN A 6 13.03 -7.31 26.21
N TRP A 7 12.12 -7.64 25.29
CA TRP A 7 12.25 -7.33 23.85
C TRP A 7 12.65 -5.86 23.59
N ARG A 8 12.10 -4.91 24.35
CA ARG A 8 12.47 -3.49 24.26
C ARG A 8 13.94 -3.22 24.58
N THR A 9 14.53 -3.96 25.50
CA THR A 9 15.96 -3.85 25.82
C THR A 9 16.81 -4.42 24.69
N ILE A 10 16.38 -5.55 24.10
CA ILE A 10 17.06 -6.19 22.97
C ILE A 10 17.08 -5.28 21.74
N LEU A 11 15.95 -4.64 21.41
CA LEU A 11 15.86 -3.70 20.29
C LEU A 11 16.91 -2.58 20.36
N ARG A 12 17.21 -2.08 21.56
CA ARG A 12 18.15 -0.96 21.76
C ARG A 12 19.62 -1.40 21.82
N LYS A 13 19.89 -2.68 22.07
CA LYS A 13 21.23 -3.16 22.37
C LYS A 13 22.15 -2.99 21.16
N GLY A 14 23.12 -2.08 21.27
CA GLY A 14 24.10 -1.82 20.22
C GLY A 14 23.64 -0.85 19.12
N PHE A 15 22.42 -0.31 19.22
CA PHE A 15 21.97 0.72 18.27
C PHE A 15 22.68 2.04 18.56
N VAL A 16 23.16 2.69 17.51
CA VAL A 16 23.72 4.05 17.55
C VAL A 16 22.98 4.88 16.52
N LEU A 17 22.48 6.05 16.94
CA LEU A 17 21.88 7.00 15.99
C LEU A 17 22.93 7.42 14.96
N PRO A 18 22.56 7.52 13.67
CA PRO A 18 23.48 8.00 12.64
C PRO A 18 23.94 9.43 12.96
N LYS A 19 25.14 9.79 12.50
CA LYS A 19 25.59 11.18 12.56
C LYS A 19 24.65 12.02 11.68
N ILE A 20 24.13 13.10 12.25
CA ILE A 20 23.16 14.00 11.62
C ILE A 20 23.73 15.41 11.73
N ASP A 21 23.88 16.08 10.59
CA ASP A 21 24.29 17.47 10.52
C ASP A 21 23.07 18.38 10.69
N ARG A 22 23.25 19.59 11.25
CA ARG A 22 22.13 20.47 11.64
C ARG A 22 21.28 20.94 10.47
N ASP A 23 21.89 21.04 9.29
CA ASP A 23 21.31 21.44 8.01
C ASP A 23 20.61 20.27 7.28
N THR A 24 20.65 19.06 7.83
CA THR A 24 19.93 17.91 7.29
C THR A 24 18.44 18.22 7.18
N SER A 25 17.88 18.05 5.98
CA SER A 25 16.45 18.29 5.76
C SER A 25 15.58 17.30 6.53
N PHE A 26 14.40 17.73 6.97
CA PHE A 26 13.53 16.87 7.77
C PHE A 26 13.09 15.56 7.08
N PRO A 27 12.73 15.54 5.79
CA PRO A 27 12.42 14.27 5.11
C PRO A 27 13.65 13.35 5.02
N TYR A 28 14.82 13.91 4.73
CA TYR A 28 16.06 13.13 4.63
C TYR A 28 16.46 12.55 6.00
N LEU A 29 16.29 13.31 7.09
CA LEU A 29 16.45 12.82 8.46
C LEU A 29 15.59 11.56 8.71
N VAL A 30 14.31 11.60 8.35
CA VAL A 30 13.38 10.49 8.56
C VAL A 30 13.87 9.25 7.82
N SER A 31 14.24 9.41 6.55
CA SER A 31 14.77 8.34 5.71
C SER A 31 16.05 7.74 6.30
N LEU A 32 17.02 8.58 6.69
CA LEU A 32 18.30 8.18 7.27
C LEU A 32 18.11 7.39 8.58
N VAL A 33 17.25 7.88 9.48
CA VAL A 33 16.98 7.23 10.76
C VAL A 33 16.26 5.90 10.58
N ARG A 34 15.25 5.84 9.69
CA ARG A 34 14.54 4.60 9.39
C ARG A 34 15.49 3.55 8.81
N LYS A 35 16.35 3.96 7.88
CA LYS A 35 17.36 3.07 7.29
C LYS A 35 18.34 2.54 8.34
N ALA A 36 18.86 3.42 9.21
CA ALA A 36 19.73 3.00 10.31
C ALA A 36 19.05 2.01 11.27
N VAL A 37 17.77 2.23 11.60
CA VAL A 37 16.98 1.29 12.42
C VAL A 37 16.83 -0.04 11.69
N GLN A 38 16.43 -0.04 10.41
CA GLN A 38 16.29 -1.26 9.61
C GLN A 38 17.58 -2.07 9.56
N ASP A 39 18.71 -1.42 9.25
CA ASP A 39 20.01 -2.08 9.16
C ASP A 39 20.45 -2.67 10.49
N HIS A 40 20.22 -1.94 11.59
CA HIS A 40 20.45 -2.46 12.94
C HIS A 40 19.59 -3.69 13.24
N LEU A 41 18.29 -3.65 12.96
CA LEU A 41 17.38 -4.77 13.19
C LEU A 41 17.80 -6.01 12.40
N LEU A 42 18.23 -5.81 11.15
CA LEU A 42 18.66 -6.87 10.24
C LEU A 42 20.00 -7.50 10.65
N GLN A 43 20.95 -6.69 11.15
CA GLN A 43 22.31 -7.14 11.44
C GLN A 43 22.51 -7.55 12.92
N SER A 44 21.60 -7.20 13.82
CA SER A 44 21.74 -7.43 15.26
C SER A 44 21.75 -8.92 15.63
N LYS A 45 22.89 -9.39 16.14
CA LYS A 45 23.03 -10.75 16.71
C LYS A 45 22.10 -10.97 17.90
N SER A 46 21.89 -9.96 18.75
CA SER A 46 21.00 -10.11 19.91
C SER A 46 19.53 -10.27 19.53
N ILE A 47 19.07 -9.60 18.47
CA ILE A 47 17.72 -9.81 17.93
C ILE A 47 17.60 -11.23 17.38
N ARG A 48 18.55 -11.66 16.55
CA ARG A 48 18.58 -13.02 16.00
C ARG A 48 18.52 -14.08 17.09
N SER A 49 19.35 -13.94 18.13
CA SER A 49 19.35 -14.86 19.28
C SER A 49 18.01 -14.86 20.00
N TYR A 50 17.43 -13.69 20.27
CA TYR A 50 16.12 -13.60 20.94
C TYR A 50 15.03 -14.35 20.16
N LEU A 51 14.95 -14.12 18.84
CA LEU A 51 13.98 -14.79 17.96
C LEU A 51 14.19 -16.31 17.87
N ALA A 52 15.43 -16.78 17.96
CA ALA A 52 15.75 -18.21 17.98
C ALA A 52 15.25 -18.92 19.26
N TYR A 53 15.11 -18.19 20.37
CA TYR A 53 14.61 -18.73 21.64
C TYR A 53 13.09 -18.62 21.80
N LEU A 54 12.38 -17.93 20.89
CA LEU A 54 10.93 -17.84 20.98
C LEU A 54 10.29 -19.19 20.65
N PRO A 55 9.32 -19.66 21.45
CA PRO A 55 8.50 -20.80 21.06
C PRO A 55 7.69 -20.41 19.81
N LYS A 56 7.63 -21.30 18.81
CA LYS A 56 7.02 -21.02 17.50
C LYS A 56 5.78 -21.87 17.25
N GLY A 57 4.88 -21.35 16.41
CA GLY A 57 3.70 -22.07 15.93
C GLY A 57 2.47 -21.92 16.83
N PRO A 58 1.45 -22.78 16.64
CA PRO A 58 0.18 -22.70 17.35
C PRO A 58 0.34 -22.67 18.88
N GLY A 59 -0.47 -21.85 19.55
CA GLY A 59 -0.41 -21.66 21.01
C GLY A 59 0.75 -20.78 21.50
N THR A 60 1.54 -20.21 20.59
CA THR A 60 2.62 -19.27 20.91
C THR A 60 2.28 -17.85 20.44
N TYR A 61 3.26 -16.94 20.46
CA TYR A 61 3.13 -15.61 19.86
C TYR A 61 4.15 -15.38 18.73
N CYS A 62 4.78 -16.44 18.22
CA CYS A 62 5.77 -16.35 17.15
C CYS A 62 5.37 -17.27 15.98
N PRO A 63 5.33 -16.76 14.75
CA PRO A 63 5.08 -17.56 13.56
C PRO A 63 6.06 -18.72 13.41
N ASN A 64 5.65 -19.79 12.71
CA ASN A 64 6.51 -20.92 12.41
C ASN A 64 7.47 -20.66 11.24
N SER A 65 8.07 -19.47 11.20
CA SER A 65 9.01 -19.07 10.16
C SER A 65 10.46 -19.27 10.60
N LYS A 66 11.36 -19.42 9.62
CA LYS A 66 12.81 -19.41 9.84
C LYS A 66 13.23 -18.11 10.53
N VAL A 67 14.22 -18.18 11.42
CA VAL A 67 14.67 -17.00 12.20
C VAL A 67 15.14 -15.86 11.29
N SER A 68 15.84 -16.18 10.20
CA SER A 68 16.27 -15.18 9.22
C SER A 68 15.09 -14.44 8.59
N VAL A 69 14.03 -15.16 8.23
CA VAL A 69 12.80 -14.60 7.65
C VAL A 69 12.07 -13.71 8.67
N LEU A 70 11.97 -14.15 9.93
CA LEU A 70 11.39 -13.33 11.01
C LEU A 70 12.19 -12.05 11.22
N GLN A 71 13.52 -12.12 11.22
CA GLN A 71 14.39 -10.97 11.42
C GLN A 71 14.28 -9.97 10.26
N GLU A 72 14.24 -10.47 9.02
CA GLU A 72 14.03 -9.63 7.84
C GLU A 72 12.65 -8.95 7.90
N TYR A 73 11.59 -9.69 8.23
CA TYR A 73 10.25 -9.12 8.43
C TYR A 73 10.20 -8.06 9.54
N ILE A 74 10.88 -8.28 10.67
CA ILE A 74 10.96 -7.27 11.75
C ILE A 74 11.69 -6.01 11.27
N SER A 75 12.66 -6.14 10.38
CA SER A 75 13.47 -5.00 9.89
C SER A 75 12.74 -4.15 8.85
N SER A 76 12.01 -4.77 7.92
CA SER A 76 11.48 -4.12 6.72
C SER A 76 9.97 -4.33 6.51
N GLN A 77 9.40 -5.34 7.15
CA GLN A 77 8.02 -5.81 6.96
C GLN A 77 7.72 -6.35 5.55
N ASN A 78 8.76 -6.60 4.74
CA ASN A 78 8.62 -7.03 3.35
C ASN A 78 8.71 -8.56 3.16
N SER A 79 9.20 -9.31 4.15
CA SER A 79 9.35 -10.77 4.04
C SER A 79 8.07 -11.53 4.37
N GLU A 80 7.87 -12.69 3.75
CA GLU A 80 6.72 -13.54 4.05
C GLU A 80 6.96 -14.39 5.28
N ILE A 81 6.23 -14.06 6.34
CA ILE A 81 6.13 -14.90 7.53
C ILE A 81 4.91 -15.79 7.45
N ASP A 82 4.90 -16.86 8.23
CA ASP A 82 3.76 -17.74 8.38
C ASP A 82 2.59 -16.97 9.03
N ARG A 83 1.49 -16.84 8.29
CA ARG A 83 0.25 -16.19 8.74
C ARG A 83 -0.92 -17.18 8.83
N SER A 84 -0.65 -18.48 8.75
CA SER A 84 -1.67 -19.53 8.73
C SER A 84 -2.52 -19.56 10.00
N ASP A 85 -1.92 -19.26 11.15
CA ASP A 85 -2.64 -19.05 12.41
C ASP A 85 -2.79 -17.53 12.67
N PRO A 86 -3.99 -16.97 12.48
CA PRO A 86 -4.21 -15.54 12.63
C PRO A 86 -4.14 -15.08 14.10
N VAL A 87 -4.34 -15.99 15.07
CA VAL A 87 -4.17 -15.70 16.50
C VAL A 87 -2.70 -15.53 16.84
N VAL A 88 -1.84 -16.44 16.36
CA VAL A 88 -0.39 -16.34 16.52
C VAL A 88 0.14 -15.08 15.83
N PHE A 89 -0.35 -14.77 14.63
CA PHE A 89 0.01 -13.56 13.91
C PHE A 89 -0.35 -12.29 14.69
N ALA A 90 -1.59 -12.17 15.18
CA ALA A 90 -2.01 -11.02 15.99
C ALA A 90 -1.17 -10.87 17.28
N ALA A 91 -0.84 -11.99 17.93
CA ALA A 91 0.02 -11.98 19.10
C ALA A 91 1.46 -11.54 18.77
N PHE A 92 2.01 -11.98 17.63
CA PHE A 92 3.31 -11.55 17.13
C PHE A 92 3.35 -10.06 16.83
N MET A 93 2.31 -9.53 16.16
CA MET A 93 2.17 -8.11 15.89
C MET A 93 2.20 -7.28 17.19
N LEU A 94 1.44 -7.69 18.20
CA LEU A 94 1.40 -7.02 19.50
C LEU A 94 2.72 -7.10 20.28
N LYS A 95 3.35 -8.28 20.33
CA LYS A 95 4.48 -8.54 21.24
C LYS A 95 5.83 -8.19 20.63
N ILE A 96 5.95 -8.25 19.30
CA ILE A 96 7.21 -8.09 18.59
C ILE A 96 7.18 -6.85 17.69
N ILE A 97 6.22 -6.76 16.75
CA ILE A 97 6.24 -5.73 15.70
C ILE A 97 5.91 -4.34 16.24
N VAL A 98 4.82 -4.18 16.99
CA VAL A 98 4.43 -2.87 17.55
C VAL A 98 5.56 -2.25 18.40
N PRO A 99 6.22 -2.98 19.33
CA PRO A 99 7.38 -2.45 20.05
C PRO A 99 8.58 -2.08 19.16
N THR A 100 8.79 -2.78 18.04
CA THR A 100 9.84 -2.47 17.05
C THR A 100 9.54 -1.17 16.32
N VAL A 101 8.30 -1.00 15.86
CA VAL A 101 7.85 0.24 15.20
C VAL A 101 7.92 1.43 16.18
N ASP A 102 7.48 1.23 17.44
CA ASP A 102 7.61 2.24 18.50
C ASP A 102 9.09 2.62 18.76
N PHE A 103 10.02 1.67 18.65
CA PHE A 103 11.44 1.96 18.75
C PHE A 103 11.90 2.87 17.61
N GLY A 104 11.49 2.60 16.36
CA GLY A 104 11.73 3.47 15.21
C GLY A 104 11.17 4.89 15.40
N HIS A 105 9.92 5.01 15.83
CA HIS A 105 9.30 6.31 16.14
C HIS A 105 10.12 7.11 17.17
N GLN A 106 10.61 6.44 18.22
CA GLN A 106 11.44 7.08 19.24
C GLN A 106 12.79 7.57 18.70
N GLN A 107 13.37 6.86 17.74
CA GLN A 107 14.62 7.28 17.10
C GLN A 107 14.38 8.54 16.25
N VAL A 108 13.31 8.57 15.45
CA VAL A 108 12.92 9.76 14.68
C VAL A 108 12.68 10.97 15.61
N LEU A 109 11.94 10.77 16.70
CA LEU A 109 11.67 11.81 17.72
C LEU A 109 12.93 12.29 18.47
N SER A 110 13.97 11.48 18.53
CA SER A 110 15.24 11.85 19.16
C SER A 110 16.11 12.63 18.17
N ALA A 111 16.20 12.13 16.93
CA ALA A 111 16.97 12.71 15.84
C ALA A 111 16.49 14.10 15.41
N VAL A 112 15.18 14.36 15.42
CA VAL A 112 14.58 15.67 15.10
C VAL A 112 15.04 16.81 16.01
N LYS A 113 15.63 16.50 17.17
CA LYS A 113 16.23 17.50 18.06
C LYS A 113 17.59 18.00 17.56
N MET A 114 18.19 17.32 16.59
CA MET A 114 19.54 17.58 16.06
C MET A 114 19.54 18.48 14.82
N ILE A 115 18.37 18.74 14.22
CA ILE A 115 18.24 19.55 12.99
C ILE A 115 17.50 20.86 13.24
N ASP A 116 17.83 21.84 12.40
CA ASP A 116 17.20 23.16 12.37
C ASP A 116 16.02 23.22 11.36
N ASP A 117 16.00 22.33 10.36
CA ASP A 117 14.96 22.25 9.32
C ASP A 117 13.63 21.64 9.82
N ILE A 118 13.16 22.01 11.01
CA ILE A 118 11.81 21.65 11.47
C ILE A 118 11.24 22.69 12.42
N ASN A 119 10.09 23.23 12.05
CA ASN A 119 9.48 24.32 12.80
C ASN A 119 8.75 23.80 14.07
N PRO A 120 8.42 24.69 15.03
CA PRO A 120 7.76 24.28 16.28
C PRO A 120 6.39 23.60 16.10
N ALA A 121 5.63 23.96 15.07
CA ALA A 121 4.33 23.36 14.78
C ALA A 121 4.50 21.91 14.30
N GLU A 122 5.44 21.69 13.38
CA GLU A 122 5.81 20.36 12.89
C GLU A 122 6.35 19.46 14.00
N LYS A 123 7.24 19.98 14.85
CA LYS A 123 7.71 19.26 16.07
C LYS A 123 6.54 18.85 16.96
N THR A 124 5.52 19.72 17.10
CA THR A 124 4.33 19.45 17.90
C THR A 124 3.45 18.38 17.26
N ILE A 125 3.22 18.45 15.95
CA ILE A 125 2.44 17.45 15.20
C ILE A 125 3.15 16.10 15.27
N LEU A 126 4.46 16.02 15.01
CA LEU A 126 5.22 14.77 15.07
C LEU A 126 5.11 14.07 16.43
N ARG A 127 5.30 14.82 17.53
CA ARG A 127 5.16 14.29 18.90
C ARG A 127 3.74 13.82 19.18
N THR A 128 2.75 14.60 18.77
CA THR A 128 1.32 14.28 18.90
C THR A 128 0.98 12.99 18.16
N SER A 129 1.40 12.89 16.91
CA SER A 129 1.21 11.75 16.03
C SER A 129 1.80 10.47 16.60
N ALA A 130 3.04 10.51 17.12
CA ALA A 130 3.66 9.35 17.76
C ALA A 130 2.86 8.86 18.99
N ILE A 131 2.27 9.78 19.74
CA ILE A 131 1.42 9.47 20.88
C ILE A 131 0.08 8.90 20.42
N ILE A 132 -0.56 9.47 19.39
CA ILE A 132 -1.82 8.94 18.82
C ILE A 132 -1.59 7.52 18.29
N ALA A 133 -0.52 7.30 17.55
CA ALA A 133 -0.14 6.04 16.93
C ALA A 133 -0.11 4.87 17.93
N GLN A 134 0.47 5.06 19.12
CA GLN A 134 0.49 4.05 20.17
C GLN A 134 -0.92 3.64 20.65
N SER A 135 -1.86 4.58 20.67
CA SER A 135 -3.24 4.28 21.04
C SER A 135 -4.00 3.59 19.91
N VAL A 136 -3.77 4.02 18.67
CA VAL A 136 -4.34 3.40 17.47
C VAL A 136 -3.87 1.95 17.33
N ASN A 137 -2.60 1.64 17.62
CA ASN A 137 -2.11 0.25 17.67
C ASN A 137 -2.94 -0.64 18.62
N ARG A 138 -3.32 -0.12 19.78
CA ARG A 138 -4.14 -0.88 20.75
C ARG A 138 -5.57 -1.05 20.27
N LEU A 139 -6.15 -0.01 19.67
CA LEU A 139 -7.49 -0.07 19.09
C LEU A 139 -7.53 -1.08 17.94
N TRP A 140 -6.59 -0.99 16.99
CA TRP A 140 -6.47 -1.90 15.85
C TRP A 140 -6.37 -3.35 16.32
N LEU A 141 -5.52 -3.68 17.29
CA LEU A 141 -5.40 -5.06 17.78
C LEU A 141 -6.71 -5.61 18.39
N LYS A 142 -7.45 -4.78 19.14
CA LYS A 142 -8.75 -5.18 19.69
C LYS A 142 -9.80 -5.34 18.59
N TRP A 143 -9.82 -4.42 17.64
CA TRP A 143 -10.71 -4.46 16.50
C TRP A 143 -10.41 -5.69 15.61
N PHE A 144 -9.14 -5.97 15.32
CA PHE A 144 -8.68 -7.13 14.57
C PHE A 144 -9.15 -8.42 15.24
N ALA A 145 -9.00 -8.51 16.57
CA ALA A 145 -9.47 -9.66 17.32
C ALA A 145 -11.00 -9.84 17.30
N ALA A 146 -11.76 -8.73 17.22
CA ALA A 146 -13.22 -8.76 17.26
C ALA A 146 -13.87 -8.93 15.87
N VAL A 147 -13.22 -8.47 14.79
CA VAL A 147 -13.81 -8.43 13.44
C VAL A 147 -13.07 -9.34 12.47
N VAL A 148 -11.74 -9.23 12.43
CA VAL A 148 -10.91 -9.93 11.43
C VAL A 148 -10.70 -11.39 11.82
N LEU A 149 -10.39 -11.68 13.08
CA LEU A 149 -10.17 -13.06 13.52
C LEU A 149 -11.41 -13.96 13.32
N PRO A 150 -12.64 -13.56 13.66
CA PRO A 150 -13.83 -14.36 13.36
C PRO A 150 -14.00 -14.59 11.86
N PHE A 151 -13.85 -13.55 11.04
CA PHE A 151 -13.94 -13.65 9.59
C PHE A 151 -12.89 -14.61 8.99
N GLN A 152 -11.64 -14.54 9.45
CA GLN A 152 -10.56 -15.42 9.00
C GLN A 152 -10.72 -16.88 9.46
N LYS A 153 -11.55 -17.16 10.46
CA LYS A 153 -11.86 -18.53 10.90
C LYS A 153 -12.99 -19.17 10.09
N MET A 154 -13.79 -18.38 9.37
CA MET A 154 -14.85 -18.87 8.51
C MET A 154 -14.28 -19.62 7.29
N THR A 155 -15.03 -20.61 6.84
CA THR A 155 -14.86 -21.29 5.54
C THR A 155 -15.10 -20.33 4.38
N LEU A 156 -14.66 -20.71 3.18
CA LEU A 156 -14.86 -19.88 1.97
C LEU A 156 -16.34 -19.58 1.70
N LEU A 157 -17.22 -20.58 1.87
CA LEU A 157 -18.66 -20.44 1.66
C LEU A 157 -19.28 -19.45 2.66
N GLU A 158 -18.94 -19.57 3.95
CA GLU A 158 -19.42 -18.66 4.99
C GLU A 158 -18.98 -17.21 4.74
N ARG A 159 -17.75 -16.99 4.27
CA ARG A 159 -17.27 -15.64 3.90
C ARG A 159 -18.06 -15.08 2.71
N GLN A 160 -18.31 -15.88 1.69
CA GLN A 160 -19.12 -15.47 0.52
C GLN A 160 -20.56 -15.13 0.92
N ASN A 161 -21.15 -15.89 1.85
CA ASN A 161 -22.48 -15.61 2.39
C ASN A 161 -22.49 -14.32 3.21
N LEU A 162 -21.52 -14.13 4.11
CA LEU A 162 -21.36 -12.89 4.88
C LEU A 162 -21.24 -11.68 3.94
N GLU A 163 -20.38 -11.78 2.92
CA GLU A 163 -20.18 -10.69 1.96
C GLU A 163 -21.46 -10.36 1.20
N SER A 164 -22.20 -11.37 0.75
CA SER A 164 -23.46 -11.19 0.04
C SER A 164 -24.53 -10.54 0.94
N ARG A 165 -24.61 -10.94 2.21
CA ARG A 165 -25.56 -10.38 3.18
C ARG A 165 -25.18 -8.95 3.59
N ALA A 166 -23.90 -8.67 3.77
CA ALA A 166 -23.42 -7.38 4.25
C ALA A 166 -23.80 -6.20 3.33
N VAL A 167 -23.92 -6.41 2.02
CA VAL A 167 -24.28 -5.35 1.03
C VAL A 167 -25.60 -4.65 1.37
N GLY A 168 -26.56 -5.34 1.99
CA GLY A 168 -27.84 -4.77 2.41
C GLY A 168 -27.91 -4.27 3.85
N TYR A 169 -26.95 -4.65 4.70
CA TYR A 169 -27.00 -4.43 6.15
C TYR A 169 -25.94 -3.47 6.68
N LEU A 170 -24.76 -3.44 6.05
CA LEU A 170 -23.62 -2.65 6.48
C LEU A 170 -23.33 -1.56 5.44
N PRO A 171 -23.14 -0.30 5.87
CA PRO A 171 -22.63 0.72 4.96
C PRO A 171 -21.20 0.36 4.54
N LYS A 172 -20.83 0.67 3.30
CA LYS A 172 -19.44 0.60 2.84
C LYS A 172 -18.93 2.04 2.62
N PRO A 173 -17.93 2.53 3.37
CA PRO A 173 -17.20 1.89 4.48
C PRO A 173 -17.97 1.82 5.83
N ASP A 174 -17.70 0.78 6.64
CA ASP A 174 -18.24 0.64 8.02
C ASP A 174 -17.19 0.89 9.12
N TYR A 175 -17.58 1.64 10.15
CA TYR A 175 -16.76 2.01 11.31
C TYR A 175 -17.30 1.41 12.62
N THR A 176 -17.87 0.22 12.53
CA THR A 176 -18.48 -0.50 13.66
C THR A 176 -17.80 -1.85 13.91
N VAL A 177 -18.22 -2.49 14.99
CA VAL A 177 -17.91 -3.87 15.38
C VAL A 177 -19.25 -4.59 15.47
N PHE A 178 -19.33 -5.85 15.04
CA PHE A 178 -20.56 -6.63 15.05
C PHE A 178 -20.23 -8.10 15.20
N ASP A 179 -21.24 -8.88 15.61
CA ASP A 179 -21.20 -10.33 15.57
C ASP A 179 -21.95 -10.80 14.32
N TYR A 180 -21.42 -11.82 13.64
CA TYR A 180 -22.09 -12.51 12.53
C TYR A 180 -22.28 -13.97 12.90
N ASP A 181 -23.52 -14.42 12.84
CA ASP A 181 -23.91 -15.81 13.07
C ASP A 181 -24.11 -16.49 11.71
N SER A 182 -23.27 -17.49 11.41
CA SER A 182 -23.26 -18.21 10.15
C SER A 182 -24.47 -19.14 9.97
N ASP A 183 -25.05 -19.64 11.05
CA ASP A 183 -26.18 -20.57 11.02
C ASP A 183 -27.49 -19.83 10.68
N THR A 184 -27.65 -18.62 11.21
CA THR A 184 -28.81 -17.74 10.97
C THR A 184 -28.55 -16.69 9.89
N GLU A 185 -27.33 -16.63 9.36
CA GLU A 185 -26.83 -15.61 8.42
C GLU A 185 -27.14 -14.16 8.86
N SER A 186 -27.10 -13.89 10.17
CA SER A 186 -27.58 -12.63 10.75
C SER A 186 -26.48 -11.81 11.44
N PHE A 187 -26.63 -10.48 11.39
CA PHE A 187 -25.76 -9.54 12.09
C PHE A 187 -26.39 -9.11 13.41
N SER A 188 -25.62 -9.15 14.50
CA SER A 188 -26.08 -8.73 15.82
C SER A 188 -25.01 -7.91 16.56
N ASN A 189 -25.38 -7.36 17.72
CA ASN A 189 -24.49 -6.62 18.63
C ASN A 189 -23.66 -5.50 17.98
N ARG A 190 -24.18 -4.90 16.90
CA ARG A 190 -23.47 -3.84 16.19
C ARG A 190 -23.26 -2.63 17.10
N LYS A 191 -21.98 -2.26 17.29
CA LYS A 191 -21.53 -1.19 18.19
C LYS A 191 -20.55 -0.27 17.48
N THR A 192 -20.59 1.01 17.80
CA THR A 192 -19.49 1.92 17.41
C THR A 192 -18.19 1.53 18.11
N TRP A 193 -17.03 1.95 17.60
CA TRP A 193 -15.76 1.73 18.30
C TRP A 193 -15.74 2.37 19.70
N ALA A 194 -16.41 3.51 19.87
CA ALA A 194 -16.53 4.18 21.17
C ALA A 194 -17.30 3.36 22.22
N GLU A 195 -18.21 2.50 21.78
CA GLU A 195 -18.98 1.60 22.64
C GLU A 195 -18.28 0.26 22.86
N ALA A 196 -17.68 -0.31 21.81
CA ALA A 196 -16.97 -1.59 21.89
C ALA A 196 -15.62 -1.47 22.64
N PHE A 197 -14.91 -0.36 22.47
CA PHE A 197 -13.56 -0.15 22.99
C PHE A 197 -13.42 1.18 23.74
N PRO A 198 -14.24 1.44 24.78
CA PRO A 198 -14.35 2.76 25.39
C PRO A 198 -13.03 3.24 26.02
N ARG A 199 -12.22 2.33 26.57
CA ARG A 199 -10.92 2.67 27.17
C ARG A 199 -9.93 3.15 26.12
N GLU A 200 -9.81 2.44 25.00
CA GLU A 200 -8.90 2.78 23.91
C GLU A 200 -9.28 4.11 23.26
N ILE A 201 -10.58 4.28 22.97
CA ILE A 201 -11.12 5.50 22.37
C ILE A 201 -10.97 6.71 23.27
N ASP A 202 -11.24 6.57 24.57
CA ASP A 202 -11.08 7.68 25.50
C ASP A 202 -9.61 8.13 25.59
N ILE A 203 -8.65 7.21 25.58
CA ILE A 203 -7.22 7.57 25.52
C ILE A 203 -6.90 8.35 24.24
N ILE A 204 -7.41 7.93 23.07
CA ILE A 204 -7.24 8.66 21.79
C ILE A 204 -7.82 10.06 21.90
N CYS A 205 -9.08 10.17 22.35
CA CYS A 205 -9.79 11.44 22.48
C CYS A 205 -9.12 12.40 23.47
N ARG A 206 -8.64 11.91 24.62
CA ARG A 206 -7.87 12.72 25.58
C ARG A 206 -6.56 13.21 24.97
N ARG A 207 -5.82 12.34 24.28
CA ARG A 207 -4.57 12.70 23.59
C ARG A 207 -4.82 13.81 22.57
N LEU A 208 -5.86 13.71 21.74
CA LEU A 208 -6.24 14.73 20.76
C LEU A 208 -6.63 16.08 21.40
N LYS A 209 -7.21 16.07 22.61
CA LYS A 209 -7.63 17.28 23.35
C LYS A 209 -6.48 17.99 24.09
N ILE A 210 -5.50 17.25 24.60
CA ILE A 210 -4.42 17.79 25.45
C ILE A 210 -3.51 18.77 24.69
N PHE A 211 -3.43 18.64 23.36
CA PHE A 211 -2.56 19.50 22.57
C PHE A 211 -3.16 20.89 22.37
N LYS A 212 -2.41 21.92 22.81
CA LYS A 212 -2.73 23.33 22.56
C LYS A 212 -2.43 23.68 21.11
N TRP A 213 -3.35 23.28 20.23
CA TRP A 213 -3.32 23.60 18.81
C TRP A 213 -3.27 25.11 18.51
N SER A 214 -3.65 25.95 19.49
CA SER A 214 -3.53 27.41 19.45
C SER A 214 -2.10 27.95 19.32
N LYS A 215 -1.07 27.11 19.52
CA LYS A 215 0.34 27.48 19.26
C LYS A 215 0.76 27.28 17.80
N ILE A 216 -0.10 26.73 16.96
CA ILE A 216 0.14 26.49 15.53
C ILE A 216 -0.50 27.63 14.72
N ASN A 217 0.06 28.84 14.83
CA ASN A 217 -0.48 30.08 14.24
C ASN A 217 0.13 30.45 12.87
N SER A 218 0.52 29.46 12.04
CA SER A 218 0.88 29.72 10.65
C SER A 218 -0.37 29.70 9.75
N LYS A 219 -0.33 30.30 8.55
CA LYS A 219 -1.43 30.22 7.56
C LYS A 219 -1.84 28.76 7.27
N GLN A 220 -0.89 27.82 7.28
CA GLN A 220 -1.11 26.37 7.17
C GLN A 220 -1.67 25.74 8.47
N GLY A 221 -1.40 26.37 9.61
CA GLY A 221 -1.77 25.92 10.94
C GLY A 221 -3.25 25.98 11.29
N SER A 222 -4.07 26.68 10.50
CA SER A 222 -5.52 26.83 10.77
C SER A 222 -6.34 25.55 10.54
N VAL A 223 -5.89 24.66 9.64
CA VAL A 223 -6.63 23.44 9.26
C VAL A 223 -6.39 22.27 10.23
N PHE A 224 -5.15 22.08 10.71
CA PHE A 224 -4.80 20.97 11.62
C PHE A 224 -5.63 20.93 12.91
N PRO A 225 -5.85 22.04 13.65
CA PRO A 225 -6.70 22.04 14.83
C PRO A 225 -8.12 21.55 14.52
N ALA A 226 -8.68 22.00 13.39
CA ALA A 226 -10.02 21.59 12.96
C ALA A 226 -10.04 20.10 12.60
N TYR A 227 -9.05 19.63 11.84
CA TYR A 227 -8.88 18.22 11.46
C TYR A 227 -8.77 17.31 12.69
N PHE A 228 -7.85 17.56 13.62
CA PHE A 228 -7.68 16.74 14.81
C PHE A 228 -8.89 16.80 15.77
N LYS A 229 -9.58 17.95 15.83
CA LYS A 229 -10.86 18.06 16.55
C LYS A 229 -11.96 17.22 15.91
N ALA A 230 -12.06 17.19 14.59
CA ALA A 230 -13.00 16.33 13.88
C ALA A 230 -12.65 14.85 14.07
N LEU A 231 -11.37 14.50 13.98
CA LEU A 231 -10.88 13.13 14.23
C LEU A 231 -11.27 12.64 15.62
N GLY A 232 -11.11 13.48 16.65
CA GLY A 232 -11.53 13.13 18.02
C GLY A 232 -13.04 12.96 18.17
N ARG A 233 -13.85 13.72 17.41
CA ARG A 233 -15.31 13.54 17.38
C ARG A 233 -15.72 12.24 16.67
N ALA A 234 -15.05 11.90 15.57
CA ALA A 234 -15.32 10.68 14.83
C ALA A 234 -15.00 9.44 15.67
N TYR A 235 -13.80 9.38 16.27
CA TYR A 235 -13.44 8.30 17.20
C TYR A 235 -14.39 8.21 18.41
N GLY A 236 -14.77 9.35 18.99
CA GLY A 236 -15.65 9.41 20.17
C GLY A 236 -17.13 9.24 19.88
N CYS A 237 -17.54 9.01 18.64
CA CYS A 237 -18.95 8.91 18.27
C CYS A 237 -19.55 7.59 18.78
N LYS A 238 -20.60 7.69 19.60
CA LYS A 238 -21.37 6.55 20.11
C LYS A 238 -22.67 6.27 19.34
N LYS A 239 -22.95 7.02 18.28
CA LYS A 239 -24.19 6.89 17.50
C LYS A 239 -23.89 6.38 16.11
N ILE A 240 -24.31 5.16 15.79
CA ILE A 240 -24.03 4.51 14.50
C ILE A 240 -24.47 5.38 13.32
N ASN A 241 -25.68 5.94 13.37
CA ASN A 241 -26.23 6.80 12.31
C ASN A 241 -25.48 8.13 12.10
N GLN A 242 -24.54 8.49 12.99
CA GLN A 242 -23.72 9.70 12.86
C GLN A 242 -22.27 9.41 12.43
N LEU A 243 -21.83 8.14 12.45
CA LEU A 243 -20.45 7.76 12.13
C LEU A 243 -20.03 8.28 10.75
N LYS A 244 -20.82 7.98 9.71
CA LYS A 244 -20.55 8.41 8.33
C LYS A 244 -20.32 9.92 8.26
N LYS A 245 -21.24 10.71 8.81
CA LYS A 245 -21.15 12.18 8.83
C LYS A 245 -19.88 12.68 9.53
N TYR A 246 -19.47 12.05 10.63
CA TYR A 246 -18.29 12.49 11.36
C TYR A 246 -16.99 12.11 10.65
N TRP A 247 -16.89 10.90 10.09
CA TRP A 247 -15.74 10.49 9.28
C TRP A 247 -15.60 11.30 8.00
N GLU A 248 -16.69 11.52 7.26
CA GLU A 248 -16.70 12.42 6.08
C GLU A 248 -16.23 13.84 6.43
N LYS A 249 -16.47 14.31 7.66
CA LYS A 249 -15.97 15.60 8.11
C LYS A 249 -14.46 15.59 8.33
N VAL A 250 -13.89 14.46 8.77
CA VAL A 250 -12.44 14.28 8.87
C VAL A 250 -11.83 14.32 7.47
N ASP A 251 -12.38 13.56 6.52
CA ASP A 251 -11.93 13.53 5.12
C ASP A 251 -11.95 14.94 4.50
N GLN A 252 -13.07 15.66 4.63
CA GLN A 252 -13.21 17.03 4.11
C GLN A 252 -12.18 18.00 4.68
N LEU A 253 -11.77 17.84 5.94
CA LEU A 253 -10.76 18.69 6.56
C LEU A 253 -9.34 18.26 6.17
N TRP A 254 -9.14 16.96 5.97
CA TRP A 254 -7.89 16.42 5.48
C TRP A 254 -7.58 16.88 4.05
N PHE A 255 -8.57 16.88 3.16
CA PHE A 255 -8.43 17.42 1.80
C PHE A 255 -8.05 18.90 1.78
N LYS A 256 -8.40 19.67 2.82
CA LYS A 256 -8.04 21.09 2.96
C LYS A 256 -6.61 21.33 3.45
N ILE A 257 -5.89 20.29 3.90
CA ILE A 257 -4.47 20.40 4.18
C ILE A 257 -3.78 20.69 2.84
N ASN A 258 -3.15 21.86 2.74
CA ASN A 258 -2.58 22.36 1.49
C ASN A 258 -1.46 21.43 0.98
N LYS A 259 -1.33 21.26 -0.34
CA LYS A 259 -0.21 20.60 -1.02
C LYS A 259 1.18 21.11 -0.62
N GLU A 260 1.30 22.37 -0.25
CA GLU A 260 2.55 22.97 0.26
C GLU A 260 2.85 22.59 1.72
N SER A 261 1.97 21.82 2.37
CA SER A 261 2.23 21.30 3.71
C SER A 261 3.22 20.14 3.62
N ARG A 262 4.34 20.28 4.32
CA ARG A 262 5.36 19.22 4.42
C ARG A 262 4.89 18.03 5.25
N ILE A 263 3.96 18.23 6.18
CA ILE A 263 3.42 17.16 7.02
C ILE A 263 1.97 16.85 6.63
N LEU A 264 1.69 15.56 6.44
CA LEU A 264 0.36 15.06 6.13
C LEU A 264 0.00 13.89 7.09
N PRO A 265 -0.91 14.10 8.06
CA PRO A 265 -1.45 13.00 8.85
C PRO A 265 -2.44 12.21 8.01
N VAL A 266 -2.39 10.89 8.02
CA VAL A 266 -3.29 9.98 7.30
C VAL A 266 -4.06 9.16 8.33
N HIS A 267 -5.35 8.92 8.11
CA HIS A 267 -6.26 8.28 9.06
C HIS A 267 -7.20 7.33 8.34
N ASN A 268 -7.50 6.16 8.92
CA ASN A 268 -8.63 5.27 8.60
C ASN A 268 -9.15 5.31 7.15
N MET A 269 -8.25 5.37 6.16
CA MET A 269 -8.57 5.58 4.74
C MET A 269 -8.67 4.24 4.03
N MET A 270 -7.99 3.23 4.56
CA MET A 270 -8.01 1.86 4.07
C MET A 270 -9.26 1.10 4.55
N TYR A 271 -10.07 0.61 3.61
CA TYR A 271 -11.14 -0.36 3.85
C TYR A 271 -11.05 -1.51 2.85
N GLY A 272 -11.51 -2.70 3.22
CA GLY A 272 -11.58 -3.85 2.32
C GLY A 272 -10.39 -4.81 2.34
N TYR A 273 -9.25 -4.44 2.94
CA TYR A 273 -8.04 -5.28 2.96
C TYR A 273 -8.07 -6.35 4.07
N GLU A 274 -8.28 -5.96 5.32
CA GLU A 274 -8.34 -6.92 6.44
C GLU A 274 -9.76 -7.47 6.66
N HIS A 275 -10.78 -6.72 6.21
CA HIS A 275 -12.19 -7.13 6.20
C HIS A 275 -12.94 -6.42 5.05
N PRO A 276 -13.80 -7.10 4.27
CA PRO A 276 -14.37 -6.58 3.01
C PRO A 276 -15.26 -5.32 3.13
N PHE A 277 -15.80 -5.04 4.31
CA PHE A 277 -16.71 -3.89 4.57
C PHE A 277 -16.18 -2.88 5.58
N CYS A 278 -15.29 -3.34 6.47
CA CYS A 278 -14.92 -2.56 7.64
C CYS A 278 -13.67 -1.77 7.36
N VAL A 279 -13.60 -0.60 7.96
CA VAL A 279 -12.40 0.23 7.98
C VAL A 279 -11.50 -0.28 9.10
N SER A 280 -10.26 -0.59 8.77
CA SER A 280 -9.29 -0.94 9.79
C SER A 280 -8.78 0.33 10.49
N PRO A 281 -8.70 0.35 11.84
CA PRO A 281 -8.06 1.47 12.52
C PRO A 281 -6.60 1.62 12.09
N GLU A 282 -6.24 2.80 11.61
CA GLU A 282 -4.89 3.17 11.19
C GLU A 282 -4.61 4.66 11.44
N PHE A 283 -3.33 4.97 11.57
CA PHE A 283 -2.87 6.35 11.58
C PHE A 283 -1.41 6.42 11.13
N ARG A 284 -1.12 7.33 10.22
CA ARG A 284 0.25 7.60 9.75
C ARG A 284 0.55 9.09 9.77
N LEU A 285 1.84 9.42 9.79
CA LEU A 285 2.35 10.76 9.56
C LEU A 285 3.37 10.74 8.44
N GLU A 286 2.98 11.33 7.33
CA GLU A 286 3.77 11.39 6.11
C GLU A 286 4.50 12.74 6.02
N ILE A 287 5.79 12.69 5.66
CA ILE A 287 6.66 13.86 5.51
C ILE A 287 7.05 14.00 4.05
N ARG A 288 6.61 15.08 3.40
CA ARG A 288 6.82 15.32 1.97
C ARG A 288 8.32 15.51 1.67
N VAL A 289 8.86 14.76 0.71
CA VAL A 289 10.29 14.73 0.37
C VAL A 289 10.69 15.85 -0.59
N SER A 290 9.86 16.10 -1.60
CA SER A 290 10.12 17.06 -2.67
C SER A 290 8.78 17.50 -3.31
N ASN A 291 8.81 18.61 -4.05
CA ASN A 291 7.67 19.10 -4.83
C ASN A 291 7.97 18.88 -6.33
N GLU A 292 8.01 17.61 -6.77
CA GLU A 292 8.30 17.21 -8.16
C GLU A 292 7.13 17.50 -9.11
N ASN A 293 6.60 18.72 -9.04
CA ASN A 293 5.42 19.15 -9.79
C ASN A 293 5.56 18.98 -11.31
N ILE A 294 6.78 19.08 -11.84
CA ILE A 294 7.05 18.91 -13.28
C ILE A 294 6.82 17.45 -13.67
N ILE A 295 7.52 16.50 -13.04
CA ILE A 295 7.39 15.05 -13.28
C ILE A 295 5.93 14.61 -13.13
N PHE A 296 5.25 15.10 -12.07
CA PHE A 296 3.84 14.77 -11.82
C PHE A 296 2.90 15.37 -12.87
N GLY A 297 3.23 16.55 -13.39
CA GLY A 297 2.50 17.18 -14.48
C GLY A 297 2.67 16.42 -15.79
N ASP A 298 3.90 16.03 -16.13
CA ASP A 298 4.23 15.36 -17.39
C ASP A 298 3.52 14.01 -17.52
N ILE A 299 3.61 13.16 -16.49
CA ILE A 299 2.95 11.85 -16.53
C ILE A 299 1.41 11.98 -16.50
N ARG A 300 0.87 13.01 -15.81
CA ARG A 300 -0.57 13.29 -15.85
C ARG A 300 -1.03 13.64 -17.25
N MET A 301 -0.30 14.54 -17.93
CA MET A 301 -0.58 14.91 -19.31
C MET A 301 -0.45 13.71 -20.25
N ALA A 302 0.53 12.84 -20.01
CA ALA A 302 0.71 11.64 -20.81
C ALA A 302 -0.43 10.63 -20.65
N VAL A 303 -0.91 10.40 -19.42
CA VAL A 303 -2.10 9.57 -19.17
C VAL A 303 -3.32 10.17 -19.87
N GLU A 304 -3.52 11.48 -19.77
CA GLU A 304 -4.60 12.17 -20.48
C GLU A 304 -4.50 11.95 -21.99
N SER A 305 -3.35 12.25 -22.61
CA SER A 305 -3.13 12.11 -24.05
C SER A 305 -3.27 10.67 -24.53
N CYS A 306 -2.73 9.70 -23.78
CA CYS A 306 -2.84 8.27 -24.08
C CYS A 306 -4.31 7.81 -24.08
N VAL A 307 -5.11 8.24 -23.10
CA VAL A 307 -6.53 7.85 -23.07
C VAL A 307 -7.28 8.51 -24.23
N LYS A 308 -7.01 9.78 -24.52
CA LYS A 308 -7.64 10.50 -25.63
C LYS A 308 -7.29 9.91 -27.00
N SER A 309 -6.11 9.31 -27.17
CA SER A 309 -5.74 8.64 -28.42
C SER A 309 -6.37 7.27 -28.60
N LEU A 310 -6.75 6.59 -27.51
CA LEU A 310 -7.29 5.23 -27.55
C LEU A 310 -8.80 5.19 -27.74
N ILE A 311 -9.55 6.12 -27.16
CA ILE A 311 -11.02 6.05 -27.14
C ILE A 311 -11.63 7.43 -27.35
N ASP A 312 -12.79 7.44 -28.02
CA ASP A 312 -13.55 8.66 -28.25
C ASP A 312 -13.93 9.34 -26.92
N THR A 313 -13.49 10.60 -26.82
CA THR A 313 -13.66 11.45 -25.65
C THR A 313 -15.04 12.08 -25.55
N GLU A 314 -15.92 11.96 -26.55
CA GLU A 314 -17.29 12.50 -26.45
C GLU A 314 -18.11 11.84 -25.33
N CYS A 315 -17.66 10.70 -24.80
CA CYS A 315 -18.26 10.07 -23.63
C CYS A 315 -18.09 10.90 -22.35
N LEU A 316 -19.22 11.26 -21.73
CA LEU A 316 -19.27 12.00 -20.45
C LEU A 316 -18.48 11.31 -19.31
N LYS A 317 -18.45 9.97 -19.25
CA LYS A 317 -17.71 9.23 -18.21
C LYS A 317 -16.19 9.43 -18.35
N ILE A 318 -15.68 9.37 -19.57
CA ILE A 318 -14.25 9.55 -19.89
C ILE A 318 -13.84 11.02 -19.66
N ASN A 319 -14.64 11.97 -20.14
CA ASN A 319 -14.41 13.39 -19.88
C ASN A 319 -14.39 13.73 -18.38
N ASN A 320 -15.31 13.16 -17.59
CA ASN A 320 -15.31 13.36 -16.15
C ASN A 320 -14.04 12.79 -15.48
N SER A 321 -13.54 11.65 -15.95
CA SER A 321 -12.27 11.09 -15.48
C SER A 321 -11.08 11.98 -15.80
N ILE A 322 -11.02 12.54 -17.03
CA ILE A 322 -9.97 13.48 -17.44
C ILE A 322 -10.01 14.76 -16.59
N LEU A 323 -11.20 15.31 -16.36
CA LEU A 323 -11.37 16.47 -15.48
C LEU A 323 -10.99 16.16 -14.03
N ALA A 324 -11.18 14.92 -13.57
CA ALA A 324 -10.77 14.49 -12.24
C ALA A 324 -9.23 14.42 -12.11
N LEU A 325 -8.52 13.93 -13.14
CA LEU A 325 -7.05 13.91 -13.17
C LEU A 325 -6.43 15.28 -12.89
N GLN A 326 -7.03 16.33 -13.46
CA GLN A 326 -6.56 17.72 -13.33
C GLN A 326 -6.71 18.27 -11.90
N LYS A 327 -7.55 17.65 -11.06
CA LYS A 327 -7.86 18.10 -9.70
C LYS A 327 -7.09 17.32 -8.62
N ILE A 328 -6.14 16.48 -9.02
CA ILE A 328 -5.44 15.59 -8.08
C ILE A 328 -4.14 16.20 -7.60
N GLU A 329 -4.01 16.23 -6.28
CA GLU A 329 -2.76 16.54 -5.61
C GLU A 329 -1.91 15.27 -5.53
N VAL A 330 -0.64 15.38 -5.90
CA VAL A 330 0.33 14.29 -5.79
C VAL A 330 1.43 14.71 -4.82
N GLY A 331 1.93 13.77 -4.03
CA GLY A 331 3.12 13.98 -3.22
C GLY A 331 3.90 12.69 -3.00
N MET A 332 5.22 12.85 -2.88
CA MET A 332 6.11 11.80 -2.42
C MET A 332 6.45 12.03 -0.96
N PHE A 333 6.39 10.96 -0.17
CA PHE A 333 6.45 11.05 1.29
C PHE A 333 7.39 10.00 1.89
N GLU A 334 7.99 10.39 3.02
CA GLU A 334 8.63 9.50 3.98
C GLU A 334 7.72 9.34 5.20
N CYS A 335 7.37 8.09 5.52
CA CYS A 335 6.49 7.81 6.64
C CYS A 335 7.25 7.94 7.97
N ALA A 336 7.06 9.02 8.70
CA ALA A 336 7.72 9.24 9.98
C ALA A 336 7.10 8.42 11.12
N ILE A 337 5.78 8.24 11.09
CA ILE A 337 5.00 7.54 12.10
C ILE A 337 3.99 6.63 11.40
N GLN A 338 3.87 5.37 11.81
CA GLN A 338 2.88 4.42 11.30
C GLN A 338 2.22 3.60 12.41
N SER A 339 0.93 3.30 12.31
CA SER A 339 0.19 2.54 13.31
C SER A 339 -1.07 1.88 12.78
N GLY A 340 -1.53 0.86 13.51
CA GLY A 340 -2.69 0.06 13.16
C GLY A 340 -2.45 -0.75 11.90
N ALA A 341 -3.43 -0.76 11.00
CA ALA A 341 -3.36 -1.54 9.75
C ALA A 341 -2.15 -1.18 8.87
N ALA A 342 -1.71 0.09 8.90
CA ALA A 342 -0.52 0.55 8.19
C ALA A 342 0.79 -0.16 8.62
N ILE A 343 0.83 -0.81 9.79
CA ILE A 343 1.96 -1.66 10.20
C ILE A 343 1.88 -3.04 9.53
N ASN A 344 0.68 -3.57 9.32
CA ASN A 344 0.47 -4.88 8.71
C ASN A 344 0.70 -4.84 7.19
N SER A 345 0.25 -3.76 6.56
CA SER A 345 0.32 -3.54 5.11
C SER A 345 0.89 -2.15 4.83
N PRO A 346 2.22 -2.01 4.71
CA PRO A 346 2.82 -0.75 4.30
C PRO A 346 2.47 -0.47 2.83
N ASN A 347 1.79 0.65 2.56
CA ASN A 347 1.38 1.04 1.20
C ASN A 347 2.55 1.68 0.43
N GLY A 348 2.74 1.26 -0.82
CA GLY A 348 3.74 1.82 -1.73
C GLY A 348 3.28 3.06 -2.49
N GLY A 349 2.00 3.07 -2.83
CA GLY A 349 1.24 4.17 -3.43
C GLY A 349 -0.20 4.06 -2.94
N GLU A 350 -0.90 5.20 -2.84
CA GLU A 350 -2.32 5.19 -2.50
C GLU A 350 -3.03 6.40 -3.09
N MET A 351 -4.07 6.15 -3.90
CA MET A 351 -5.01 7.16 -4.38
C MET A 351 -6.23 7.24 -3.45
N ILE A 352 -6.41 8.41 -2.83
CA ILE A 352 -7.57 8.71 -1.99
C ILE A 352 -8.47 9.70 -2.74
N SER A 353 -9.63 9.22 -3.18
CA SER A 353 -10.63 10.04 -3.87
C SER A 353 -11.53 10.80 -2.88
N ASN A 354 -11.92 12.03 -3.23
CA ASN A 354 -12.95 12.73 -2.48
C ASN A 354 -14.33 12.25 -2.94
N SER A 355 -15.12 11.71 -2.01
CA SER A 355 -16.48 11.18 -2.24
C SER A 355 -17.45 12.19 -2.88
N LYS A 356 -17.13 13.49 -2.84
CA LYS A 356 -17.89 14.58 -3.46
C LYS A 356 -17.41 15.02 -4.86
N LYS A 357 -16.56 14.23 -5.54
CA LYS A 357 -16.07 14.48 -6.92
C LYS A 357 -15.24 15.78 -7.11
N GLU A 358 -14.61 16.30 -6.06
CA GLU A 358 -13.82 17.53 -6.11
C GLU A 358 -12.32 17.31 -6.43
N GLY A 359 -11.87 16.06 -6.57
CA GLY A 359 -10.47 15.70 -6.78
C GLY A 359 -10.04 14.53 -5.90
N GLY A 360 -8.73 14.35 -5.72
CA GLY A 360 -8.13 13.29 -4.94
C GLY A 360 -6.71 13.63 -4.51
N LYS A 361 -6.12 12.79 -3.64
CA LYS A 361 -4.70 12.87 -3.29
C LYS A 361 -4.02 11.54 -3.57
N ILE A 362 -2.89 11.57 -4.26
CA ILE A 362 -1.99 10.43 -4.46
C ILE A 362 -0.80 10.59 -3.52
N LEU A 363 -0.58 9.58 -2.69
CA LEU A 363 0.55 9.52 -1.76
C LEU A 363 1.49 8.40 -2.22
N LEU A 364 2.72 8.76 -2.61
CA LEU A 364 3.75 7.80 -2.99
C LEU A 364 4.79 7.67 -1.89
N ALA A 365 5.12 6.44 -1.49
CA ALA A 365 6.15 6.18 -0.49
C ALA A 365 7.54 6.22 -1.14
N HIS A 366 8.34 7.23 -0.81
CA HIS A 366 9.66 7.45 -1.41
C HIS A 366 10.62 6.27 -1.19
N SER A 367 10.66 5.74 0.03
CA SER A 367 11.49 4.56 0.36
C SER A 367 11.08 3.30 -0.40
N MET A 368 9.79 3.17 -0.72
CA MET A 368 9.27 2.01 -1.44
C MET A 368 9.79 2.02 -2.88
N LEU A 369 9.68 3.15 -3.59
CA LEU A 369 10.19 3.31 -4.96
C LEU A 369 11.67 2.91 -5.09
N GLN A 370 12.51 3.30 -4.12
CA GLN A 370 13.92 2.93 -4.10
C GLN A 370 14.11 1.41 -3.89
N SER A 371 13.37 0.83 -2.95
CA SER A 371 13.47 -0.60 -2.66
C SER A 371 12.92 -1.50 -3.79
N THR A 372 11.90 -1.04 -4.51
CA THR A 372 11.26 -1.79 -5.58
C THR A 372 12.19 -2.01 -6.76
N GLY A 373 12.94 -0.98 -7.19
CA GLY A 373 13.93 -1.14 -8.26
C GLY A 373 15.00 -2.19 -7.93
N ILE A 374 15.47 -2.20 -6.68
CA ILE A 374 16.42 -3.22 -6.19
C ILE A 374 15.79 -4.61 -6.19
N TYR A 375 14.53 -4.72 -5.75
CA TYR A 375 13.78 -5.96 -5.72
C TYR A 375 13.57 -6.53 -7.14
N PHE A 376 13.10 -5.71 -8.08
CA PHE A 376 12.92 -6.13 -9.47
C PHE A 376 14.23 -6.59 -10.11
N ALA A 377 15.33 -5.84 -9.89
CA ALA A 377 16.65 -6.25 -10.36
C ALA A 377 17.07 -7.61 -9.77
N ARG A 378 16.73 -7.89 -8.50
CA ARG A 378 16.99 -9.19 -7.87
C ARG A 378 16.18 -10.31 -8.51
N GLU A 379 14.89 -10.12 -8.77
CA GLU A 379 14.06 -11.14 -9.39
C GLU A 379 14.48 -11.45 -10.84
N ILE A 380 14.87 -10.42 -11.61
CA ILE A 380 15.50 -10.62 -12.93
C ILE A 380 16.79 -11.45 -12.80
N ARG A 381 17.65 -11.13 -11.82
CA ARG A 381 18.89 -11.89 -11.58
C ARG A 381 18.63 -13.33 -11.17
N ARG A 382 17.54 -13.63 -10.46
CA ARG A 382 17.18 -14.99 -10.03
C ARG A 382 16.62 -15.80 -11.20
N ASN A 383 15.69 -15.22 -11.95
CA ASN A 383 14.81 -16.00 -12.84
C ASN A 383 15.17 -15.95 -14.34
N CYS A 384 15.92 -14.93 -14.80
CA CYS A 384 16.20 -14.76 -16.23
C CYS A 384 17.48 -15.48 -16.69
N THR A 385 17.69 -15.56 -18.01
CA THR A 385 18.97 -16.03 -18.59
C THR A 385 20.09 -14.99 -18.42
N PHE A 386 21.37 -15.40 -18.46
CA PHE A 386 22.52 -14.48 -18.34
C PHE A 386 22.45 -13.28 -19.30
N ARG A 387 22.12 -13.53 -20.59
CA ARG A 387 21.98 -12.45 -21.58
C ARG A 387 20.88 -11.47 -21.18
N THR A 388 19.73 -11.95 -20.73
CA THR A 388 18.64 -11.09 -20.27
C THR A 388 19.05 -10.27 -19.04
N LYS A 389 19.65 -10.90 -18.02
CA LYS A 389 20.15 -10.19 -16.83
C LYS A 389 21.04 -9.01 -17.20
N LYS A 390 22.05 -9.26 -18.05
CA LYS A 390 23.01 -8.24 -18.49
C LYS A 390 22.33 -7.04 -19.18
N ASN A 391 21.24 -7.25 -19.90
CA ASN A 391 20.59 -6.18 -20.67
C ASN A 391 19.51 -5.42 -19.89
N LEU A 392 18.93 -6.00 -18.83
CA LEU A 392 17.82 -5.38 -18.11
C LEU A 392 18.19 -4.82 -16.74
N GLN A 393 19.32 -5.25 -16.16
CA GLN A 393 19.68 -4.87 -14.78
C GLN A 393 19.81 -3.35 -14.56
N ASP A 394 20.15 -2.60 -15.60
CA ASP A 394 20.38 -1.14 -15.53
C ASP A 394 19.12 -0.34 -15.88
N CYS A 395 18.02 -1.01 -16.24
CA CYS A 395 16.73 -0.38 -16.54
C CYS A 395 15.95 0.02 -15.28
N PHE A 396 16.37 -0.41 -14.08
CA PHE A 396 15.68 -0.17 -12.82
C PHE A 396 16.15 1.12 -12.12
N HIS A 397 16.19 2.23 -12.85
CA HIS A 397 16.50 3.52 -12.25
C HIS A 397 15.25 4.15 -11.60
N GLN A 398 15.45 5.05 -10.63
CA GLN A 398 14.39 5.60 -9.80
C GLN A 398 13.25 6.23 -10.62
N ASN A 399 13.56 7.00 -11.67
CA ASN A 399 12.54 7.62 -12.51
C ASN A 399 11.67 6.61 -13.25
N ALA A 400 12.22 5.47 -13.71
CA ALA A 400 11.42 4.45 -14.41
C ALA A 400 10.37 3.84 -13.47
N ILE A 401 10.78 3.55 -12.23
CA ILE A 401 9.87 3.04 -11.19
C ILE A 401 8.85 4.10 -10.79
N LEU A 402 9.28 5.35 -10.59
CA LEU A 402 8.39 6.46 -10.24
C LEU A 402 7.32 6.69 -11.32
N TYR A 403 7.71 6.77 -12.60
CA TYR A 403 6.75 6.99 -13.67
C TYR A 403 5.77 5.82 -13.83
N TYR A 404 6.21 4.58 -13.61
CA TYR A 404 5.32 3.42 -13.64
C TYR A 404 4.26 3.49 -12.53
N TYR A 405 4.66 3.68 -11.28
CA TYR A 405 3.70 3.74 -10.17
C TYR A 405 2.82 4.99 -10.22
N LEU A 406 3.37 6.15 -10.56
CA LEU A 406 2.57 7.36 -10.64
C LEU A 406 1.57 7.31 -11.79
N GLY A 407 1.97 6.79 -12.95
CA GLY A 407 1.04 6.54 -14.06
C GLY A 407 -0.05 5.53 -13.70
N HIS A 408 0.29 4.52 -12.88
CA HIS A 408 -0.66 3.51 -12.40
C HIS A 408 -1.73 4.17 -11.50
N GLU A 409 -1.32 4.96 -10.50
CA GLU A 409 -2.24 5.67 -9.62
C GLU A 409 -3.15 6.66 -10.39
N PHE A 410 -2.63 7.28 -11.45
CA PHE A 410 -3.45 8.08 -12.36
C PHE A 410 -4.40 7.23 -13.20
N GLY A 411 -3.98 6.04 -13.63
CA GLY A 411 -4.79 5.09 -14.38
C GLY A 411 -6.06 4.66 -13.65
N HIS A 412 -6.05 4.56 -12.31
CA HIS A 412 -7.24 4.23 -11.51
C HIS A 412 -8.42 5.22 -11.70
N LEU A 413 -8.12 6.46 -12.05
CA LEU A 413 -9.15 7.50 -12.19
C LEU A 413 -9.89 7.40 -13.52
N ILE A 414 -9.30 6.72 -14.50
CA ILE A 414 -9.86 6.54 -15.83
C ILE A 414 -10.98 5.50 -15.76
N CYS A 415 -12.23 5.93 -15.97
CA CYS A 415 -13.39 5.04 -16.01
C CYS A 415 -13.59 4.12 -14.79
N GLY A 416 -13.19 4.54 -13.58
CA GLY A 416 -13.35 3.75 -12.35
C GLY A 416 -14.76 3.13 -12.23
N ALA A 417 -14.82 1.81 -12.10
CA ALA A 417 -16.07 1.03 -12.09
C ALA A 417 -16.30 0.35 -10.72
N GLN A 418 -17.55 0.04 -10.40
CA GLN A 418 -17.94 -0.61 -9.14
C GLN A 418 -17.67 -2.14 -9.12
N ASP A 419 -17.24 -2.73 -10.24
CA ASP A 419 -16.96 -4.17 -10.39
C ASP A 419 -15.51 -4.35 -10.93
N ILE A 420 -14.57 -4.66 -10.03
CA ILE A 420 -13.16 -4.18 -10.05
C ILE A 420 -12.16 -5.22 -10.58
N LYS A 421 -12.60 -6.36 -11.13
CA LYS A 421 -11.67 -7.50 -11.43
C LYS A 421 -10.46 -7.16 -12.32
N LEU A 422 -10.50 -6.11 -13.13
CA LEU A 422 -9.41 -5.71 -14.04
C LEU A 422 -8.88 -4.29 -13.76
N GLU A 423 -9.19 -3.72 -12.59
CA GLU A 423 -8.85 -2.33 -12.28
C GLU A 423 -7.33 -2.09 -12.17
N GLU A 424 -6.61 -2.96 -11.47
CA GLU A 424 -5.14 -2.92 -11.37
C GLU A 424 -4.47 -3.17 -12.73
N ALA A 425 -4.99 -4.13 -13.50
CA ALA A 425 -4.51 -4.43 -14.85
C ALA A 425 -4.67 -3.22 -15.79
N LYS A 426 -5.80 -2.52 -15.71
CA LYS A 426 -6.05 -1.28 -16.45
C LYS A 426 -5.06 -0.19 -16.05
N ALA A 427 -4.90 0.04 -14.75
CA ALA A 427 -4.04 1.08 -14.21
C ALA A 427 -2.59 0.91 -14.70
N SER A 428 -2.05 -0.30 -14.62
CA SER A 428 -0.69 -0.60 -15.12
C SER A 428 -0.55 -0.53 -16.63
N ALA A 429 -1.53 -1.03 -17.39
CA ALA A 429 -1.48 -0.93 -18.85
C ALA A 429 -1.51 0.52 -19.32
N ILE A 430 -2.39 1.36 -18.75
CA ILE A 430 -2.44 2.80 -19.03
C ILE A 430 -1.11 3.46 -18.65
N SER A 431 -0.54 3.12 -17.50
CA SER A 431 0.76 3.65 -17.07
C SER A 431 1.88 3.36 -18.07
N ILE A 432 1.97 2.12 -18.53
CA ILE A 432 3.00 1.68 -19.49
C ILE A 432 2.83 2.42 -20.82
N LEU A 433 1.61 2.50 -21.34
CA LEU A 433 1.31 3.20 -22.60
C LEU A 433 1.56 4.71 -22.48
N ALA A 434 1.14 5.35 -21.38
CA ALA A 434 1.41 6.76 -21.13
C ALA A 434 2.92 7.04 -21.08
N ASN A 435 3.70 6.14 -20.48
CA ASN A 435 5.15 6.24 -20.45
C ASN A 435 5.80 6.09 -21.83
N GLU A 436 5.30 5.20 -22.70
CA GLU A 436 5.74 5.12 -24.10
C GLU A 436 5.40 6.42 -24.84
N TYR A 437 4.19 6.94 -24.65
CA TYR A 437 3.72 8.17 -25.28
C TYR A 437 4.57 9.40 -24.92
N MET A 438 5.10 9.46 -23.69
CA MET A 438 6.03 10.51 -23.27
C MET A 438 7.37 10.47 -24.02
N GLU A 439 7.87 9.27 -24.31
CA GLU A 439 9.19 9.05 -24.88
C GLU A 439 9.19 7.80 -25.77
N ASP A 440 8.90 8.00 -27.05
CA ASP A 440 8.72 6.93 -28.03
C ASP A 440 10.06 6.38 -28.57
N THR A 441 10.92 5.87 -27.69
CA THR A 441 12.25 5.35 -28.03
C THR A 441 12.39 3.84 -27.78
N PRO A 442 13.20 3.12 -28.56
CA PRO A 442 13.52 1.71 -28.32
C PRO A 442 14.02 1.44 -26.89
N GLU A 443 14.85 2.34 -26.35
CA GLU A 443 15.44 2.24 -25.01
C GLU A 443 14.38 2.41 -23.91
N LYS A 444 13.46 3.36 -24.07
CA LYS A 444 12.34 3.54 -23.15
C LYS A 444 11.45 2.29 -23.14
N ARG A 445 11.12 1.75 -24.32
CA ARG A 445 10.32 0.52 -24.44
C ARG A 445 10.98 -0.67 -23.73
N LEU A 446 12.30 -0.84 -23.92
CA LEU A 446 13.06 -1.86 -23.21
C LEU A 446 13.01 -1.67 -21.68
N SER A 447 13.11 -0.42 -21.22
CA SER A 447 13.00 -0.09 -19.79
C SER A 447 11.62 -0.44 -19.23
N LEU A 448 10.54 -0.16 -19.97
CA LEU A 448 9.17 -0.48 -19.56
C LEU A 448 8.94 -2.00 -19.52
N VAL A 449 9.48 -2.74 -20.50
CA VAL A 449 9.49 -4.22 -20.47
C VAL A 449 10.23 -4.73 -19.24
N ALA A 450 11.36 -4.12 -18.87
CA ALA A 450 12.13 -4.52 -17.70
C ALA A 450 11.33 -4.32 -16.40
N VAL A 451 10.69 -3.15 -16.24
CA VAL A 451 9.85 -2.83 -15.07
C VAL A 451 8.66 -3.78 -14.98
N ALA A 452 7.89 -3.95 -16.06
CA ALA A 452 6.73 -4.85 -16.07
C ALA A 452 7.14 -6.31 -15.82
N LEU A 453 8.25 -6.79 -16.39
CA LEU A 453 8.74 -8.13 -16.10
C LEU A 453 9.19 -8.26 -14.64
N GLY A 454 9.88 -7.25 -14.08
CA GLY A 454 10.25 -7.21 -12.67
C GLY A 454 9.05 -7.36 -11.75
N ASP A 455 7.96 -6.66 -12.07
CA ASP A 455 6.69 -6.68 -11.33
C ASP A 455 6.01 -8.06 -11.42
N VAL A 456 5.88 -8.59 -12.64
CA VAL A 456 5.36 -9.94 -12.90
C VAL A 456 6.10 -11.00 -12.08
N LEU A 457 7.43 -10.95 -12.06
CA LEU A 457 8.23 -11.91 -11.29
C LEU A 457 8.04 -11.72 -9.78
N SER A 458 7.85 -10.48 -9.33
CA SER A 458 7.68 -10.17 -7.91
C SER A 458 6.36 -10.69 -7.34
N ILE A 459 5.28 -10.57 -8.09
CA ILE A 459 3.93 -10.96 -7.67
C ILE A 459 3.69 -12.44 -7.91
N LEU A 460 4.03 -12.98 -9.09
CA LEU A 460 3.75 -14.39 -9.41
C LEU A 460 4.59 -15.38 -8.58
N ASN A 461 5.69 -14.94 -7.98
CA ASN A 461 6.42 -15.71 -6.96
C ASN A 461 5.59 -16.00 -5.68
N LYS A 462 4.43 -15.34 -5.54
CA LYS A 462 3.52 -15.50 -4.40
C LYS A 462 2.24 -16.24 -4.78
N SER A 463 2.03 -16.51 -6.06
CA SER A 463 0.79 -17.10 -6.56
C SER A 463 0.95 -18.60 -6.71
N ALA A 464 0.08 -19.38 -6.06
CA ALA A 464 0.04 -20.81 -6.33
C ALA A 464 -0.75 -21.10 -7.63
N LEU A 465 -0.32 -22.11 -8.39
CA LEU A 465 -1.06 -22.58 -9.57
C LEU A 465 -2.49 -23.04 -9.22
N ASN A 466 -2.64 -23.69 -8.06
CA ASN A 466 -3.88 -24.31 -7.63
C ASN A 466 -4.84 -23.34 -6.91
N GLU A 467 -4.44 -22.08 -6.72
CA GLU A 467 -5.32 -21.06 -6.14
C GLU A 467 -6.37 -20.61 -7.16
N LEU A 468 -7.62 -21.00 -6.89
CA LEU A 468 -8.82 -20.67 -7.67
C LEU A 468 -9.18 -19.18 -7.59
N THR A 469 -8.90 -18.54 -6.46
CA THR A 469 -9.08 -17.11 -6.27
C THR A 469 -7.78 -16.40 -6.59
N THR A 470 -7.85 -15.45 -7.52
CA THR A 470 -6.72 -14.62 -7.91
C THR A 470 -7.00 -13.23 -7.35
N ASP A 471 -6.10 -12.66 -6.56
CA ASP A 471 -6.22 -11.25 -6.15
C ASP A 471 -6.04 -10.30 -7.35
N ASP A 472 -6.33 -9.01 -7.17
CA ASP A 472 -6.30 -8.02 -8.25
C ASP A 472 -4.89 -7.84 -8.86
N TYR A 473 -3.85 -7.80 -8.02
CA TYR A 473 -2.45 -7.67 -8.47
C TYR A 473 -1.95 -8.91 -9.21
N THR A 474 -2.38 -10.10 -8.78
CA THR A 474 -2.08 -11.33 -9.54
C THR A 474 -2.77 -11.28 -10.90
N ARG A 475 -4.00 -10.76 -11.02
CA ARG A 475 -4.67 -10.61 -12.33
C ARG A 475 -3.93 -9.61 -13.25
N GLU A 476 -3.50 -8.49 -12.71
CA GLU A 476 -2.63 -7.53 -13.41
C GLU A 476 -1.38 -8.23 -13.97
N CYS A 477 -0.63 -8.93 -13.12
CA CYS A 477 0.60 -9.60 -13.54
C CYS A 477 0.35 -10.75 -14.52
N LEU A 478 -0.79 -11.44 -14.44
CA LEU A 478 -1.19 -12.41 -15.45
C LEU A 478 -1.48 -11.75 -16.80
N MET A 479 -2.12 -10.58 -16.83
CA MET A 479 -2.34 -9.79 -18.05
C MET A 479 -1.00 -9.37 -18.68
N LEU A 480 -0.09 -8.81 -17.88
CA LEU A 480 1.24 -8.40 -18.34
C LEU A 480 2.04 -9.60 -18.88
N ALA A 481 2.06 -10.71 -18.15
CA ALA A 481 2.75 -11.92 -18.59
C ALA A 481 2.18 -12.47 -19.90
N ASN A 482 0.85 -12.59 -20.01
CA ASN A 482 0.20 -13.10 -21.22
C ASN A 482 0.48 -12.22 -22.44
N THR A 483 0.43 -10.89 -22.30
CA THR A 483 0.72 -9.97 -23.41
C THR A 483 2.19 -9.99 -23.82
N LEU A 484 3.13 -10.08 -22.86
CA LEU A 484 4.56 -10.25 -23.12
C LEU A 484 4.91 -11.55 -23.84
N PHE A 485 4.23 -12.66 -23.53
CA PHE A 485 4.40 -13.92 -24.25
C PHE A 485 3.81 -13.85 -25.66
N ARG A 486 2.60 -13.29 -25.81
CA ARG A 486 1.90 -13.18 -27.11
C ARG A 486 2.65 -12.32 -28.12
N SER A 487 3.27 -11.23 -27.66
CA SER A 487 4.11 -10.35 -28.49
C SER A 487 5.48 -10.96 -28.82
N GLY A 488 5.84 -12.10 -28.23
CA GLY A 488 7.15 -12.72 -28.40
C GLY A 488 8.30 -11.97 -27.72
N VAL A 489 7.98 -10.99 -26.85
CA VAL A 489 8.97 -10.25 -26.06
C VAL A 489 9.66 -11.18 -25.06
N ILE A 490 8.91 -12.07 -24.41
CA ILE A 490 9.48 -13.05 -23.49
C ILE A 490 9.21 -14.48 -23.96
N LYS A 491 10.12 -15.38 -23.60
CA LYS A 491 9.86 -16.82 -23.60
C LYS A 491 10.59 -17.52 -22.48
N LEU A 492 10.04 -18.66 -22.04
CA LEU A 492 10.71 -19.53 -21.09
C LEU A 492 11.69 -20.47 -21.82
N THR A 493 12.84 -20.72 -21.20
CA THR A 493 13.83 -21.68 -21.70
C THR A 493 14.29 -22.57 -20.54
N LYS A 494 14.98 -23.68 -20.84
CA LYS A 494 15.59 -24.54 -19.82
C LYS A 494 16.56 -23.80 -18.87
N ARG A 495 17.09 -22.65 -19.27
CA ARG A 495 18.05 -21.82 -18.49
C ARG A 495 17.39 -20.59 -17.85
N GLY A 496 16.07 -20.43 -18.04
CA GLY A 496 15.30 -19.31 -17.51
C GLY A 496 14.69 -18.42 -18.57
N ILE A 497 14.15 -17.31 -18.10
CA ILE A 497 13.34 -16.40 -18.92
C ILE A 497 14.26 -15.62 -19.85
N ARG A 498 13.96 -15.65 -21.14
CA ARG A 498 14.72 -14.96 -22.18
C ARG A 498 13.86 -13.85 -22.79
N VAL A 499 14.34 -12.62 -22.67
CA VAL A 499 13.80 -11.47 -23.40
C VAL A 499 14.40 -11.41 -24.81
N ASN A 500 13.53 -11.32 -25.82
CA ASN A 500 13.90 -10.98 -27.18
C ASN A 500 14.08 -9.46 -27.28
N LEU A 501 15.34 -9.01 -27.35
CA LEU A 501 15.66 -7.57 -27.29
C LEU A 501 15.18 -6.77 -28.49
N GLU A 502 14.97 -7.41 -29.64
CA GLU A 502 14.43 -6.74 -30.82
C GLU A 502 12.94 -6.47 -30.62
N GLN A 503 12.19 -7.49 -30.20
CA GLN A 503 10.77 -7.34 -29.89
C GLN A 503 10.52 -6.46 -28.67
N ALA A 504 11.38 -6.51 -27.64
CA ALA A 504 11.25 -5.65 -26.47
C ALA A 504 11.47 -4.16 -26.79
N ARG A 505 12.11 -3.86 -27.92
CA ARG A 505 12.37 -2.50 -28.42
C ARG A 505 11.35 -2.05 -29.48
N SER A 506 10.55 -2.99 -30.00
CA SER A 506 9.49 -2.72 -30.97
C SER A 506 8.18 -2.31 -30.29
N ARG A 507 7.18 -1.93 -31.08
CA ARG A 507 5.83 -1.59 -30.57
C ARG A 507 4.91 -2.80 -30.41
N ALA A 508 5.35 -4.01 -30.78
CA ALA A 508 4.48 -5.20 -30.85
C ALA A 508 3.79 -5.55 -29.51
N TRP A 509 4.45 -5.32 -28.37
CA TRP A 509 3.82 -5.50 -27.05
C TRP A 509 2.89 -4.35 -26.67
N PHE A 510 3.25 -3.12 -27.05
CA PHE A 510 2.46 -1.92 -26.76
C PHE A 510 1.14 -1.97 -27.53
N GLU A 511 1.14 -2.41 -28.79
CA GLU A 511 -0.09 -2.67 -29.58
C GLU A 511 -1.04 -3.65 -28.90
N GLN A 512 -0.52 -4.70 -28.23
CA GLN A 512 -1.34 -5.64 -27.44
C GLN A 512 -1.95 -4.97 -26.20
N LEU A 513 -1.22 -4.06 -25.56
CA LEU A 513 -1.72 -3.29 -24.43
C LEU A 513 -2.76 -2.26 -24.87
N GLU A 514 -2.56 -1.59 -26.01
CA GLU A 514 -3.53 -0.66 -26.61
C GLU A 514 -4.85 -1.39 -26.91
N GLU A 515 -4.81 -2.57 -27.52
CA GLU A 515 -6.01 -3.41 -27.77
C GLU A 515 -6.73 -3.76 -26.45
N PHE A 516 -5.98 -4.20 -25.44
CA PHE A 516 -6.53 -4.52 -24.13
C PHE A 516 -7.21 -3.32 -23.46
N VAL A 517 -6.52 -2.18 -23.40
CA VAL A 517 -7.03 -0.96 -22.76
C VAL A 517 -8.25 -0.45 -23.52
N TYR A 518 -8.22 -0.42 -24.85
CA TYR A 518 -9.36 0.00 -25.67
C TYR A 518 -10.61 -0.84 -25.39
N GLU A 519 -10.51 -2.18 -25.50
CA GLU A 519 -11.63 -3.08 -25.25
C GLU A 519 -12.16 -2.95 -23.81
N LEU A 520 -11.26 -2.75 -22.84
CA LEU A 520 -11.62 -2.61 -21.43
C LEU A 520 -12.31 -1.28 -21.13
N LEU A 521 -11.83 -0.18 -21.70
CA LEU A 521 -12.46 1.14 -21.53
C LEU A 521 -13.85 1.18 -22.16
N LEU A 522 -14.06 0.52 -23.31
CA LEU A 522 -15.40 0.33 -23.88
C LEU A 522 -16.31 -0.46 -22.93
N ALA A 523 -15.83 -1.58 -22.39
CA ALA A 523 -16.60 -2.38 -21.44
C ALA A 523 -16.97 -1.59 -20.16
N TYR A 524 -16.04 -0.78 -19.64
CA TYR A 524 -16.30 0.08 -18.48
C TYR A 524 -17.24 1.25 -18.81
N ARG A 525 -17.15 1.81 -20.01
CA ARG A 525 -18.08 2.84 -20.48
C ARG A 525 -19.51 2.31 -20.48
N ASP A 526 -19.70 1.12 -21.03
CA ASP A 526 -21.02 0.53 -21.29
C ASP A 526 -21.53 -0.35 -20.14
N ASN A 527 -20.73 -0.51 -19.07
CA ASN A 527 -20.94 -1.46 -17.97
C ASN A 527 -21.18 -2.91 -18.47
N ASP A 528 -20.48 -3.31 -19.55
CA ASP A 528 -20.62 -4.60 -20.20
C ASP A 528 -19.90 -5.71 -19.42
N LYS A 529 -20.60 -6.31 -18.47
CA LYS A 529 -20.08 -7.42 -17.64
C LYS A 529 -19.67 -8.64 -18.45
N VAL A 530 -20.36 -8.94 -19.55
CA VAL A 530 -20.05 -10.11 -20.40
C VAL A 530 -18.70 -9.90 -21.07
N ASN A 531 -18.45 -8.70 -21.59
CA ASN A 531 -17.18 -8.37 -22.18
C ASN A 531 -16.05 -8.33 -21.15
N LEU A 532 -16.30 -7.86 -19.92
CA LEU A 532 -15.33 -7.93 -18.82
C LEU A 532 -14.93 -9.36 -18.46
N GLU A 533 -15.88 -10.29 -18.43
CA GLU A 533 -15.57 -11.71 -18.24
C GLU A 533 -14.79 -12.30 -19.41
N ARG A 534 -15.13 -11.92 -20.65
CA ARG A 534 -14.39 -12.32 -21.86
C ARG A 534 -12.94 -11.83 -21.79
N LEU A 535 -12.72 -10.56 -21.43
CA LEU A 535 -11.40 -9.96 -21.27
C LEU A 535 -10.60 -10.63 -20.16
N THR A 536 -11.22 -10.86 -19.00
CA THR A 536 -10.58 -11.58 -17.88
C THR A 536 -10.15 -12.98 -18.34
N LYS A 537 -11.06 -13.71 -19.00
CA LYS A 537 -10.74 -15.01 -19.59
C LYS A 537 -9.70 -14.88 -20.70
N ARG A 538 -9.58 -13.79 -21.44
CA ARG A 538 -8.58 -13.67 -22.52
C ARG A 538 -7.19 -13.37 -21.96
N TYR A 539 -7.07 -12.50 -20.97
CA TYR A 539 -5.78 -11.94 -20.55
C TYR A 539 -5.27 -12.46 -19.20
N CYS A 540 -6.13 -12.97 -18.32
CA CYS A 540 -5.74 -13.38 -16.96
C CYS A 540 -5.69 -14.92 -16.79
N ARG A 541 -5.40 -15.70 -17.85
CA ARG A 541 -5.35 -17.17 -17.73
C ARG A 541 -4.02 -17.65 -17.15
N LYS A 542 -4.10 -18.63 -16.24
CA LYS A 542 -2.97 -19.43 -15.74
C LYS A 542 -2.78 -20.71 -16.59
N ILE A 543 -2.61 -20.57 -17.91
CA ILE A 543 -2.43 -21.72 -18.81
C ILE A 543 -1.24 -21.53 -19.75
N GLY A 544 -0.76 -22.63 -20.34
CA GLY A 544 0.30 -22.60 -21.34
C GLY A 544 1.58 -21.96 -20.78
N PRO A 545 2.24 -21.05 -21.54
CA PRO A 545 3.51 -20.45 -21.12
C PRO A 545 3.49 -19.72 -19.77
N VAL A 546 2.33 -19.19 -19.35
CA VAL A 546 2.19 -18.51 -18.06
C VAL A 546 2.14 -19.51 -16.89
N ALA A 547 1.54 -20.68 -17.08
CA ALA A 547 1.60 -21.73 -16.06
C ALA A 547 3.05 -22.21 -15.86
N GLU A 548 3.77 -22.44 -16.96
CA GLU A 548 5.19 -22.81 -16.92
C GLU A 548 6.06 -21.72 -16.27
N LEU A 549 5.71 -20.45 -16.45
CA LEU A 549 6.38 -19.33 -15.79
C LEU A 549 6.16 -19.37 -14.28
N ILE A 550 4.93 -19.56 -13.81
CA ILE A 550 4.61 -19.66 -12.38
C ILE A 550 5.38 -20.85 -11.76
N ASP A 551 5.37 -22.02 -12.41
CA ASP A 551 6.15 -23.18 -11.97
C ASP A 551 7.65 -22.89 -11.89
N TRP A 552 8.20 -22.18 -12.88
CA TRP A 552 9.61 -21.83 -12.90
C TRP A 552 10.01 -20.93 -11.73
N ILE A 553 9.18 -19.93 -11.42
CA ILE A 553 9.47 -18.95 -10.36
C ILE A 553 9.38 -19.62 -8.98
N ASN A 554 8.43 -20.55 -8.79
CA ASN A 554 8.11 -21.17 -7.49
C ASN A 554 8.87 -22.47 -7.17
N ARG A 555 9.86 -22.86 -7.98
CA ARG A 555 10.58 -24.15 -7.84
C ARG A 555 11.58 -24.22 -6.68
N GLU A 556 11.86 -23.09 -6.02
CA GLU A 556 12.86 -22.90 -4.97
C GLU A 556 12.17 -22.52 -3.66
#